data_AF-A0A6B3E174-F1
#
_entry.id   AF-A0A6B3E174-F1
#
_cell.length_a   1.000
_cell.length_b   1.000
_cell.length_c   1.000
_cell.angle_alpha   90.00
_cell.angle_beta   90.00
_cell.angle_gamma   90.00
#
_symmetry.space_group_name_H-M   'P 1'
#
loop_
_entity.id
_entity.type
_entity.pdbx_description
1 polymer ?
#
loop_
_entity_poly.entity_id
_entity_poly.type
_entity_poly.pdbx_seq_one_letter_code
_entity_poly.pdbx_strand_id
1 'polypeptide(L)'
;RRGGGRATAALIAVAVVVALGAGGSVYALMRGGDDKAGPSPSPTVTASATDDADGSDGSGDSDGSNGSGPDPATSSPDSPSPTDGVIPSGYLGTWTGNVENQYGPNPRRLTITQGGVGDTVLTLVADGTNQDGDAYHCVFEAQLTQEPDGSGPLEIGPSTVTVGRDSTSCSPGAATEVTLLPDGSLRRDNLSTGDELTYTRG
;
A
#
# COMPACT_ATOMS: atom_id res chain seq x y z
N ARG A 1 -17.57 -64.20 -4.83
CA ARG A 1 -16.61 -63.06 -4.90
C ARG A 1 -17.13 -62.02 -3.90
N ARG A 2 -16.34 -61.58 -2.91
CA ARG A 2 -15.68 -60.24 -2.86
C ARG A 2 -16.52 -59.14 -3.53
N GLY A 3 -16.95 -58.05 -2.88
CA GLY A 3 -16.81 -57.63 -1.48
C GLY A 3 -16.33 -56.17 -1.35
N GLY A 4 -17.24 -55.19 -1.55
CA GLY A 4 -16.88 -53.76 -1.68
C GLY A 4 -17.04 -52.89 -0.43
N GLY A 5 -17.99 -53.19 0.47
CA GLY A 5 -18.38 -52.28 1.57
C GLY A 5 -17.35 -52.04 2.68
N ARG A 6 -16.13 -52.62 2.60
CA ARG A 6 -15.07 -52.42 3.60
C ARG A 6 -14.08 -51.30 3.24
N ALA A 7 -14.05 -50.84 1.98
CA ALA A 7 -13.10 -49.82 1.53
C ALA A 7 -13.45 -48.42 2.07
N THR A 8 -14.74 -48.05 2.05
CA THR A 8 -15.22 -46.70 2.42
C THR A 8 -15.00 -46.38 3.90
N ALA A 9 -15.17 -47.36 4.79
CA ALA A 9 -15.01 -47.15 6.24
C ALA A 9 -13.56 -46.89 6.66
N ALA A 10 -12.57 -47.45 5.94
CA ALA A 10 -11.16 -47.34 6.29
C ALA A 10 -10.60 -45.92 6.06
N LEU A 11 -11.05 -45.24 5.01
CA LEU A 11 -10.54 -43.91 4.64
C LEU A 11 -10.98 -42.82 5.63
N ILE A 12 -12.21 -42.91 6.16
CA ILE A 12 -12.74 -41.95 7.15
C ILE A 12 -11.91 -42.00 8.45
N ALA A 13 -11.47 -43.19 8.88
CA ALA A 13 -10.64 -43.34 10.08
C ALA A 13 -9.26 -42.66 9.93
N VAL A 14 -8.65 -42.71 8.74
CA VAL A 14 -7.35 -42.06 8.48
C VAL A 14 -7.49 -40.53 8.52
N ALA A 15 -8.55 -39.97 7.93
CA ALA A 15 -8.78 -38.53 7.90
C ALA A 15 -8.89 -37.91 9.31
N VAL A 16 -9.52 -38.61 10.26
CA VAL A 16 -9.67 -38.12 11.65
C VAL A 16 -8.35 -38.16 12.43
N VAL A 17 -7.46 -39.12 12.17
CA VAL A 17 -6.18 -39.26 12.89
C VAL A 17 -5.18 -38.16 12.49
N VAL A 18 -5.22 -37.65 11.26
CA VAL A 18 -4.34 -36.55 10.81
C VAL A 18 -4.75 -35.21 11.44
N ALA A 19 -6.02 -35.04 11.83
CA ALA A 19 -6.57 -33.77 12.31
C ALA A 19 -6.23 -33.40 13.78
N LEU A 20 -5.46 -34.23 14.50
CA LEU A 20 -5.19 -34.08 15.94
C LEU A 20 -3.68 -33.99 16.26
N GLY A 21 -2.87 -33.56 15.29
CA GLY A 21 -1.42 -33.83 15.25
C GLY A 21 -0.43 -32.67 15.39
N ALA A 22 -0.86 -31.41 15.63
CA ALA A 22 0.07 -30.28 15.85
C ALA A 22 -0.60 -29.12 16.61
N GLY A 23 0.19 -28.36 17.40
CA GLY A 23 -0.24 -27.10 18.04
C GLY A 23 -0.61 -27.20 19.52
N GLY A 24 0.38 -27.41 20.40
CA GLY A 24 0.19 -27.38 21.85
C GLY A 24 0.39 -25.98 22.47
N SER A 25 0.14 -25.91 23.79
CA SER A 25 0.54 -24.86 24.74
C SER A 25 1.87 -24.14 24.41
N VAL A 26 2.06 -22.85 24.72
CA VAL A 26 1.77 -22.20 26.02
C VAL A 26 1.31 -20.73 25.86
N TYR A 27 0.19 -20.37 26.51
CA TYR A 27 -0.12 -18.99 26.90
C TYR A 27 -0.44 -18.94 28.40
N ALA A 28 0.59 -19.13 29.20
CA ALA A 28 0.57 -18.97 30.65
C ALA A 28 1.69 -17.99 31.04
N LEU A 29 1.41 -17.13 32.02
CA LEU A 29 2.37 -16.25 32.70
C LEU A 29 3.07 -15.18 31.84
N MET A 30 2.34 -14.10 31.52
CA MET A 30 2.86 -12.74 31.75
C MET A 30 1.72 -11.73 31.98
N ARG A 31 1.22 -11.71 33.23
CA ARG A 31 0.57 -10.54 33.85
C ARG A 31 1.41 -10.17 35.08
N GLY A 32 1.66 -8.87 35.26
CA GLY A 32 2.44 -8.31 36.37
C GLY A 32 3.64 -7.50 35.86
N GLY A 33 3.72 -6.19 36.13
CA GLY A 33 2.71 -5.36 36.79
C GLY A 33 3.10 -3.89 36.98
N ASP A 34 2.07 -3.10 37.28
CA ASP A 34 2.02 -1.95 38.20
C ASP A 34 3.10 -0.85 38.14
N ASP A 35 2.72 0.26 37.49
CA ASP A 35 2.82 1.65 37.98
C ASP A 35 4.04 2.12 38.79
N LYS A 36 4.80 3.09 38.22
CA LYS A 36 5.14 4.41 38.84
C LYS A 36 5.21 5.53 37.80
N ALA A 37 5.01 6.77 38.23
CA ALA A 37 4.77 7.92 37.35
C ALA A 37 5.75 9.09 37.55
N GLY A 38 6.31 9.58 36.43
CA GLY A 38 6.88 10.93 36.21
C GLY A 38 8.01 11.42 37.16
N PRO A 39 8.36 12.72 37.09
CA PRO A 39 8.12 13.69 36.01
C PRO A 39 9.43 14.30 35.43
N SER A 40 9.33 15.09 34.37
CA SER A 40 10.47 15.82 33.78
C SER A 40 10.96 17.01 34.64
N PRO A 41 12.25 17.35 34.55
CA PRO A 41 12.73 18.72 34.69
C PRO A 41 13.54 19.20 33.47
N SER A 42 13.17 20.35 32.90
CA SER A 42 14.08 21.15 32.06
C SER A 42 14.95 22.05 32.93
N PRO A 43 16.13 22.45 32.43
CA PRO A 43 16.51 23.86 32.58
C PRO A 43 17.13 24.52 31.34
N THR A 44 16.92 25.83 31.27
CA THR A 44 17.80 26.93 30.76
C THR A 44 19.31 26.61 30.86
N VAL A 45 20.25 27.18 30.11
CA VAL A 45 20.38 28.46 29.35
C VAL A 45 20.98 28.20 27.94
N THR A 46 21.34 29.13 27.04
CA THR A 46 21.78 30.55 27.11
C THR A 46 21.40 31.31 25.83
N ALA A 47 21.41 32.65 25.85
CA ALA A 47 21.48 33.49 24.65
C ALA A 47 22.74 34.38 24.70
N SER A 48 23.49 34.47 23.61
CA SER A 48 24.66 35.34 23.42
C SER A 48 24.61 35.97 22.03
N ALA A 49 25.22 37.13 21.84
CA ALA A 49 25.13 37.92 20.61
C ALA A 49 26.49 38.53 20.20
N THR A 50 26.51 39.02 18.96
CA THR A 50 27.48 39.94 18.30
C THR A 50 28.93 39.50 18.12
N ASP A 51 29.63 40.31 17.31
CA ASP A 51 31.06 40.39 17.03
C ASP A 51 31.57 39.39 15.94
N ASP A 52 32.29 39.80 14.88
CA ASP A 52 32.46 41.14 14.27
C ASP A 52 33.08 41.03 12.84
N ALA A 53 33.39 42.18 12.22
CA ALA A 53 33.98 42.43 10.88
C ALA A 53 33.00 42.33 9.68
N ASP A 54 32.83 43.32 8.80
CA ASP A 54 33.73 44.34 8.18
C ASP A 54 34.57 43.81 6.98
N GLY A 55 34.57 44.58 5.88
CA GLY A 55 35.07 44.16 4.57
C GLY A 55 34.38 44.87 3.39
N SER A 56 34.80 46.10 3.11
CA SER A 56 34.11 47.06 2.23
C SER A 56 34.25 46.85 0.71
N ASP A 57 33.27 47.42 -0.01
CA ASP A 57 33.31 48.06 -1.33
C ASP A 57 33.93 47.35 -2.56
N GLY A 58 33.13 47.27 -3.62
CA GLY A 58 33.53 46.74 -4.93
C GLY A 58 32.61 47.17 -6.08
N SER A 59 32.32 48.47 -6.22
CA SER A 59 31.49 48.99 -7.32
C SER A 59 32.14 48.73 -8.69
N GLY A 60 31.39 48.12 -9.61
CA GLY A 60 31.86 47.72 -10.93
C GLY A 60 30.78 47.81 -12.01
N ASP A 61 30.28 49.02 -12.26
CA ASP A 61 29.35 49.29 -13.37
C ASP A 61 30.04 49.12 -14.73
N SER A 62 29.39 48.43 -15.67
CA SER A 62 29.77 48.37 -17.09
C SER A 62 28.58 47.89 -17.94
N ASP A 63 27.91 48.83 -18.62
CA ASP A 63 26.85 48.55 -19.60
C ASP A 63 27.38 47.74 -20.80
N GLY A 64 26.53 46.87 -21.35
CA GLY A 64 26.85 45.87 -22.36
C GLY A 64 25.61 45.28 -23.03
N SER A 65 24.61 46.11 -23.32
CA SER A 65 23.27 45.74 -23.81
C SER A 65 23.22 44.89 -25.11
N ASN A 66 22.67 43.66 -25.06
CA ASN A 66 21.56 43.15 -25.90
C ASN A 66 21.36 41.62 -25.81
N GLY A 67 20.11 41.16 -25.64
CA GLY A 67 19.76 39.74 -25.74
C GLY A 67 18.33 39.42 -25.30
N SER A 68 17.38 39.36 -26.25
CA SER A 68 15.94 39.23 -25.98
C SER A 68 15.52 37.86 -25.42
N GLY A 69 14.73 37.85 -24.35
CA GLY A 69 13.92 36.68 -23.97
C GLY A 69 13.50 36.66 -22.49
N PRO A 70 12.20 36.75 -22.15
CA PRO A 70 11.71 36.25 -20.89
C PRO A 70 11.54 34.73 -21.01
N ASP A 71 12.52 33.97 -20.52
CA ASP A 71 12.33 32.53 -20.36
C ASP A 71 11.08 32.28 -19.49
N PRO A 72 10.12 31.44 -19.93
CA PRO A 72 9.05 31.04 -19.05
C PRO A 72 9.68 30.23 -17.92
N ALA A 73 9.63 30.76 -16.70
CA ALA A 73 10.03 30.00 -15.52
C ALA A 73 9.18 28.74 -15.47
N THR A 74 9.78 27.60 -15.85
CA THR A 74 9.13 26.30 -15.76
C THR A 74 8.94 26.00 -14.28
N SER A 75 7.76 26.35 -13.75
CA SER A 75 7.32 25.89 -12.45
C SER A 75 7.22 24.37 -12.53
N SER A 76 8.32 23.70 -12.17
CA SER A 76 8.26 22.32 -11.71
C SER A 76 7.13 22.27 -10.70
N PRO A 77 6.10 21.42 -10.90
CA PRO A 77 5.09 21.26 -9.86
C PRO A 77 5.84 20.83 -8.59
N ASP A 78 5.58 21.50 -7.47
CA ASP A 78 6.04 21.04 -6.18
C ASP A 78 5.49 19.63 -5.98
N SER A 79 6.34 18.61 -6.19
CA SER A 79 6.08 17.26 -5.75
C SER A 79 5.79 17.37 -4.26
N PRO A 80 4.56 17.10 -3.79
CA PRO A 80 4.25 17.29 -2.39
C PRO A 80 5.21 16.44 -1.57
N SER A 81 5.95 17.08 -0.66
CA SER A 81 6.73 16.38 0.35
C SER A 81 5.83 15.31 0.96
N PRO A 82 6.28 14.04 1.08
CA PRO A 82 5.42 12.98 1.54
C PRO A 82 4.85 13.36 2.90
N THR A 83 3.52 13.41 2.99
CA THR A 83 2.83 13.54 4.27
C THR A 83 3.36 12.45 5.19
N ASP A 84 3.66 12.76 6.45
CA ASP A 84 4.05 11.77 7.45
C ASP A 84 2.85 10.86 7.77
N GLY A 85 2.66 9.86 6.91
CA GLY A 85 1.61 8.84 6.97
C GLY A 85 2.15 7.49 7.46
N VAL A 86 1.23 6.57 7.71
CA VAL A 86 1.50 5.33 8.46
C VAL A 86 1.88 4.13 7.56
N ILE A 87 1.84 4.28 6.23
CA ILE A 87 2.12 3.17 5.31
C ILE A 87 3.63 2.92 5.23
N PRO A 88 4.12 1.68 5.49
CA PRO A 88 5.54 1.37 5.40
C PRO A 88 6.08 1.54 3.98
N SER A 89 7.28 2.10 3.87
CA SER A 89 7.90 2.47 2.59
C SER A 89 8.03 1.32 1.58
N GLY A 90 8.10 0.06 2.06
CA GLY A 90 8.12 -1.13 1.22
C GLY A 90 6.87 -1.31 0.34
N TYR A 91 5.70 -0.81 0.77
CA TYR A 91 4.46 -0.82 0.00
C TYR A 91 4.38 0.28 -1.06
N LEU A 92 5.06 1.41 -0.84
CA LEU A 92 4.86 2.63 -1.63
C LEU A 92 5.34 2.50 -3.08
N GLY A 93 4.61 3.13 -4.01
CA GLY A 93 4.92 3.18 -5.43
C GLY A 93 3.97 2.35 -6.30
N THR A 94 4.42 2.04 -7.51
CA THR A 94 3.63 1.37 -8.55
C THR A 94 4.00 -0.11 -8.68
N TRP A 95 2.98 -0.92 -8.93
CA TRP A 95 3.01 -2.37 -8.96
C TRP A 95 2.18 -2.91 -10.12
N THR A 96 2.60 -4.05 -10.68
CA THR A 96 1.99 -4.69 -11.83
C THR A 96 1.60 -6.13 -11.53
N GLY A 97 0.32 -6.44 -11.69
CA GLY A 97 -0.23 -7.79 -11.68
C GLY A 97 -1.02 -8.05 -12.95
N ASN A 98 -1.56 -9.25 -13.12
CA ASN A 98 -2.37 -9.60 -14.29
C ASN A 98 -3.38 -10.69 -13.94
N VAL A 99 -4.61 -10.56 -14.42
CA VAL A 99 -5.64 -11.60 -14.31
C VAL A 99 -5.85 -12.23 -15.69
N GLU A 100 -5.55 -13.51 -15.81
CA GLU A 100 -5.91 -14.29 -17.01
C GLU A 100 -7.40 -14.65 -16.98
N ASN A 101 -8.11 -14.46 -18.10
CA ASN A 101 -9.45 -14.99 -18.30
C ASN A 101 -9.63 -15.51 -19.74
N GLN A 102 -10.81 -16.03 -20.05
CA GLN A 102 -11.11 -16.57 -21.39
C GLN A 102 -11.08 -15.55 -22.55
N TYR A 103 -10.97 -14.25 -22.23
CA TYR A 103 -10.86 -13.14 -23.20
C TYR A 103 -9.41 -12.61 -23.32
N GLY A 104 -8.47 -13.14 -22.52
CA GLY A 104 -7.04 -12.83 -22.57
C GLY A 104 -6.48 -12.31 -21.24
N PRO A 105 -5.29 -11.67 -21.27
CA PRO A 105 -4.69 -11.02 -20.11
C PRO A 105 -5.44 -9.72 -19.75
N ASN A 106 -5.64 -9.48 -18.46
CA ASN A 106 -6.28 -8.29 -17.92
C ASN A 106 -5.29 -7.62 -16.95
N PRO A 107 -4.35 -6.80 -17.46
CA PRO A 107 -3.28 -6.22 -16.65
C PRO A 107 -3.84 -5.29 -15.57
N ARG A 108 -3.21 -5.31 -14.40
CA ARG A 108 -3.58 -4.56 -13.21
C ARG A 108 -2.41 -3.69 -12.78
N ARG A 109 -2.61 -2.37 -12.75
CA ARG A 109 -1.64 -1.41 -12.22
C ARG A 109 -2.12 -0.90 -10.87
N LEU A 110 -1.47 -1.37 -9.81
CA LEU A 110 -1.72 -0.97 -8.43
C LEU A 110 -0.72 0.11 -8.06
N THR A 111 -1.19 1.26 -7.58
CA THR A 111 -0.34 2.30 -7.00
C THR A 111 -0.74 2.48 -5.54
N ILE A 112 0.26 2.50 -4.64
CA ILE A 112 0.08 2.81 -3.22
C ILE A 112 0.84 4.09 -2.90
N THR A 113 0.12 5.09 -2.41
CA THR A 113 0.66 6.37 -1.93
C THR A 113 0.70 6.40 -0.41
N GLN A 114 1.41 7.38 0.16
CA GLN A 114 1.45 7.58 1.61
C GLN A 114 0.16 8.24 2.11
N GLY A 115 -0.27 7.92 3.33
CA GLY A 115 -1.47 8.48 3.97
C GLY A 115 -1.75 7.89 5.35
N GLY A 116 -2.79 8.40 6.02
CA GLY A 116 -3.33 7.90 7.28
C GLY A 116 -4.61 7.09 7.10
N VAL A 117 -5.21 6.67 8.22
CA VAL A 117 -6.50 5.96 8.22
C VAL A 117 -7.62 6.90 7.75
N GLY A 118 -8.37 6.46 6.74
CA GLY A 118 -9.40 7.25 6.05
C GLY A 118 -8.92 7.99 4.79
N ASP A 119 -7.61 8.08 4.54
CA ASP A 119 -7.08 8.65 3.30
C ASP A 119 -7.20 7.65 2.14
N THR A 120 -7.47 8.15 0.92
CA THR A 120 -7.36 7.37 -0.31
C THR A 120 -5.88 7.10 -0.61
N VAL A 121 -5.42 5.90 -0.27
CA VAL A 121 -4.00 5.49 -0.42
C VAL A 121 -3.79 4.52 -1.58
N LEU A 122 -4.85 3.87 -2.06
CA LEU A 122 -4.77 2.84 -3.11
C LEU A 122 -5.50 3.32 -4.36
N THR A 123 -4.78 3.31 -5.49
CA THR A 123 -5.36 3.40 -6.83
C THR A 123 -5.11 2.11 -7.58
N LEU A 124 -6.13 1.56 -8.24
CA LEU A 124 -6.02 0.41 -9.12
C LEU A 124 -6.54 0.77 -10.51
N VAL A 125 -5.69 0.61 -11.52
CA VAL A 125 -6.14 0.55 -12.93
C VAL A 125 -6.32 -0.92 -13.30
N ALA A 126 -7.43 -1.23 -13.98
CA ALA A 126 -7.66 -2.50 -14.63
C ALA A 126 -8.05 -2.26 -16.09
N ASP A 127 -7.25 -2.81 -17.00
CA ASP A 127 -7.50 -2.83 -18.44
C ASP A 127 -7.77 -4.26 -18.89
N GLY A 128 -8.51 -4.43 -19.99
CA GLY A 128 -8.74 -5.75 -20.60
C GLY A 128 -9.85 -5.72 -21.64
N THR A 129 -10.33 -6.91 -22.00
CA THR A 129 -11.45 -7.11 -22.93
C THR A 129 -12.63 -7.75 -22.20
N ASN A 130 -13.84 -7.26 -22.46
CA ASN A 130 -15.07 -7.82 -21.88
C ASN A 130 -15.62 -9.00 -22.69
N GLN A 131 -16.76 -9.54 -22.26
CA GLN A 131 -17.39 -10.70 -22.90
C GLN A 131 -17.90 -10.48 -24.33
N ASP A 132 -18.17 -9.22 -24.71
CA ASP A 132 -18.76 -8.85 -25.99
C ASP A 132 -17.67 -8.45 -27.02
N GLY A 133 -16.41 -8.38 -26.57
CA GLY A 133 -15.23 -8.06 -27.38
C GLY A 133 -14.74 -6.62 -27.25
N ASP A 134 -15.41 -5.78 -26.47
CA ASP A 134 -15.03 -4.39 -26.24
C ASP A 134 -13.91 -4.28 -25.19
N ALA A 135 -13.01 -3.32 -25.40
CA ALA A 135 -11.99 -2.98 -24.41
C ALA A 135 -12.60 -2.19 -23.24
N TYR A 136 -12.18 -2.50 -22.02
CA TYR A 136 -12.52 -1.73 -20.82
C TYR A 136 -11.29 -1.09 -20.18
N HIS A 137 -11.52 0.06 -19.55
CA HIS A 137 -10.55 0.76 -18.71
C HIS A 137 -11.27 1.22 -17.45
N CYS A 138 -10.98 0.57 -16.33
CA CYS A 138 -11.54 0.90 -15.02
C CYS A 138 -10.44 1.46 -14.11
N VAL A 139 -10.70 2.62 -13.49
CA VAL A 139 -9.88 3.11 -12.38
C VAL A 139 -10.70 3.01 -11.10
N PHE A 140 -10.08 2.48 -10.04
CA PHE A 140 -10.68 2.33 -8.72
C PHE A 140 -9.81 3.01 -7.66
N GLU A 141 -10.45 3.59 -6.66
CA GLU A 141 -9.80 4.22 -5.51
C GLU A 141 -10.35 3.66 -4.19
N ALA A 142 -9.48 3.44 -3.21
CA ALA A 142 -9.83 2.90 -1.91
C ALA A 142 -8.99 3.49 -0.76
N GLN A 143 -9.57 3.47 0.44
CA GLN A 143 -9.01 4.08 1.66
C GLN A 143 -8.31 3.07 2.56
N LEU A 144 -7.31 3.52 3.32
CA LEU A 144 -6.73 2.74 4.42
C LEU A 144 -7.75 2.66 5.58
N THR A 145 -8.10 1.46 6.06
CA THR A 145 -9.10 1.30 7.13
C THR A 145 -8.54 1.10 8.52
N GLN A 146 -7.29 0.64 8.65
CA GLN A 146 -6.57 0.52 9.93
C GLN A 146 -5.09 0.88 9.77
N GLU A 147 -4.46 1.29 10.87
CA GLU A 147 -3.03 1.56 10.95
C GLU A 147 -2.26 0.21 10.98
N PRO A 148 -1.26 -0.01 10.10
CA PRO A 148 -0.56 -1.28 10.02
C PRO A 148 0.43 -1.46 11.18
N ASP A 149 0.46 -2.66 11.78
CA ASP A 149 1.43 -3.01 12.83
C ASP A 149 2.84 -3.20 12.23
N GLY A 150 3.65 -2.15 12.26
CA GLY A 150 5.01 -2.16 11.73
C GLY A 150 5.03 -2.44 10.23
N SER A 151 5.58 -3.58 9.81
CA SER A 151 5.56 -4.03 8.40
C SER A 151 4.38 -4.95 8.08
N GLY A 152 3.36 -5.01 8.93
CA GLY A 152 2.16 -5.83 8.75
C GLY A 152 1.32 -5.46 7.51
N PRO A 153 0.25 -6.20 7.23
CA PRO A 153 -0.61 -5.95 6.07
C PRO A 153 -1.32 -4.60 6.15
N LEU A 154 -1.61 -4.02 4.98
CA LEU A 154 -2.51 -2.87 4.88
C LEU A 154 -3.95 -3.38 4.74
N GLU A 155 -4.84 -2.99 5.66
CA GLU A 155 -6.27 -3.13 5.45
C GLU A 155 -6.78 -1.99 4.55
N ILE A 156 -7.34 -2.36 3.39
CA ILE A 156 -7.92 -1.43 2.43
C ILE A 156 -9.43 -1.65 2.34
N GLY A 157 -10.18 -0.57 2.48
CA GLY A 157 -11.64 -0.59 2.41
C GLY A 157 -12.21 -0.90 1.02
N PRO A 158 -13.54 -1.01 0.88
CA PRO A 158 -14.19 -1.21 -0.42
C PRO A 158 -13.80 -0.11 -1.42
N SER A 159 -13.49 -0.49 -2.66
CA SER A 159 -13.05 0.46 -3.68
C SER A 159 -14.21 1.06 -4.47
N THR A 160 -14.12 2.35 -4.76
CA THR A 160 -15.08 3.04 -5.63
C THR A 160 -14.52 3.16 -7.05
N VAL A 161 -15.36 3.05 -8.07
CA VAL A 161 -14.98 3.32 -9.46
C VAL A 161 -14.84 4.83 -9.65
N THR A 162 -13.71 5.29 -10.18
CA THR A 162 -13.49 6.71 -10.52
C THR A 162 -13.47 6.98 -12.02
N VAL A 163 -13.07 6.01 -12.84
CA VAL A 163 -13.18 6.03 -14.32
C VAL A 163 -13.85 4.74 -14.81
N GLY A 164 -14.72 4.85 -15.83
CA GLY A 164 -15.46 3.73 -16.41
C GLY A 164 -16.81 3.43 -15.74
N ARG A 165 -17.34 4.34 -14.90
CA ARG A 165 -18.60 4.19 -14.12
C ARG A 165 -19.85 3.91 -14.97
N ASP A 166 -19.79 4.27 -16.25
CA ASP A 166 -20.81 4.11 -17.28
C ASP A 166 -20.76 2.73 -17.95
N SER A 167 -19.67 1.98 -17.80
CA SER A 167 -19.52 0.61 -18.28
C SER A 167 -19.96 -0.41 -17.22
N THR A 168 -20.76 -1.40 -17.64
CA THR A 168 -21.09 -2.59 -16.83
C THR A 168 -19.86 -3.44 -16.48
N SER A 169 -18.71 -3.21 -17.14
CA SER A 169 -17.45 -3.91 -16.86
C SER A 169 -16.73 -3.37 -15.60
N CYS A 170 -17.09 -2.17 -15.11
CA CYS A 170 -16.48 -1.54 -13.94
C CYS A 170 -17.48 -1.50 -12.77
N SER A 171 -17.23 -2.28 -11.71
CA SER A 171 -18.06 -2.32 -10.49
C SER A 171 -17.22 -2.08 -9.23
N PRO A 172 -17.76 -1.42 -8.19
CA PRO A 172 -17.07 -1.23 -6.91
C PRO A 172 -16.49 -2.53 -6.34
N GLY A 173 -15.25 -2.47 -5.83
CA GLY A 173 -14.58 -3.62 -5.25
C GLY A 173 -14.93 -3.81 -3.77
N ALA A 174 -14.88 -5.05 -3.30
CA ALA A 174 -14.91 -5.35 -1.87
C ALA A 174 -13.61 -4.89 -1.17
N ALA A 175 -13.61 -4.91 0.17
CA ALA A 175 -12.42 -4.67 0.97
C ALA A 175 -11.34 -5.75 0.72
N THR A 176 -10.08 -5.35 0.83
CA THR A 176 -8.92 -6.21 0.55
C THR A 176 -7.82 -5.99 1.58
N GLU A 177 -7.11 -7.06 1.93
CA GLU A 177 -5.83 -6.97 2.63
C GLU A 177 -4.70 -6.91 1.59
N VAL A 178 -3.66 -6.10 1.83
CA VAL A 178 -2.44 -6.06 1.01
C VAL A 178 -1.24 -6.42 1.88
N THR A 179 -0.56 -7.52 1.59
CA THR A 179 0.64 -7.98 2.29
C THR A 179 1.89 -7.79 1.42
N LEU A 180 2.96 -7.22 1.98
CA LEU A 180 4.29 -7.22 1.39
C LEU A 180 4.99 -8.56 1.67
N LEU A 181 5.32 -9.30 0.61
CA LEU A 181 5.94 -10.62 0.71
C LEU A 181 7.47 -10.54 0.89
N PRO A 182 8.12 -11.58 1.44
CA PRO A 182 9.58 -11.58 1.70
C PRO A 182 10.47 -11.47 0.46
N ASP A 183 9.93 -11.67 -0.74
CA ASP A 183 10.61 -11.47 -2.02
C ASP A 183 10.50 -10.03 -2.56
N GLY A 184 9.77 -9.16 -1.85
CA GLY A 184 9.52 -7.77 -2.22
C GLY A 184 8.35 -7.58 -3.20
N SER A 185 7.55 -8.60 -3.49
CA SER A 185 6.28 -8.49 -4.20
C SER A 185 5.13 -8.11 -3.26
N LEU A 186 4.02 -7.58 -3.80
CA LEU A 186 2.77 -7.45 -3.04
C LEU A 186 1.84 -8.62 -3.35
N ARG A 187 1.09 -9.04 -2.34
CA ARG A 187 -0.06 -9.93 -2.46
C ARG A 187 -1.30 -9.17 -2.02
N ARG A 188 -2.39 -9.24 -2.79
CA ARG A 188 -3.68 -8.67 -2.37
C ARG A 188 -4.75 -9.76 -2.31
N ASP A 189 -5.38 -9.85 -1.15
CA ASP A 189 -6.39 -10.84 -0.79
C ASP A 189 -7.78 -10.17 -0.74
N ASN A 190 -8.77 -10.68 -1.47
CA ASN A 190 -10.15 -10.20 -1.41
C ASN A 190 -10.90 -10.84 -0.23
N LEU A 191 -11.21 -10.04 0.78
CA LEU A 191 -11.79 -10.52 2.05
C LEU A 191 -13.23 -11.05 1.93
N SER A 192 -13.89 -10.87 0.78
CA SER A 192 -15.26 -11.34 0.52
C SER A 192 -15.35 -12.58 -0.38
N THR A 193 -14.36 -12.82 -1.25
CA THR A 193 -14.36 -13.94 -2.20
C THR A 193 -13.24 -14.96 -1.93
N GLY A 194 -12.16 -14.54 -1.28
CA GLY A 194 -10.93 -15.35 -1.16
C GLY A 194 -10.03 -15.32 -2.40
N ASP A 195 -10.32 -14.47 -3.40
CA ASP A 195 -9.45 -14.29 -4.57
C ASP A 195 -8.14 -13.60 -4.17
N GLU A 196 -7.01 -14.18 -4.58
CA GLU A 196 -5.65 -13.65 -4.35
C GLU A 196 -5.05 -13.14 -5.67
N LEU A 197 -4.32 -12.03 -5.65
CA LEU A 197 -3.48 -11.59 -6.78
C LEU A 197 -2.14 -11.03 -6.31
N THR A 198 -1.05 -11.59 -6.83
CA THR A 198 0.32 -11.09 -6.67
C THR A 198 0.62 -9.96 -7.66
N TYR A 199 1.42 -8.98 -7.24
CA TYR A 199 1.91 -7.87 -8.05
C TYR A 199 3.44 -7.75 -7.87
N THR A 200 4.18 -7.72 -8.98
CA THR A 200 5.59 -7.33 -8.99
C THR A 200 5.74 -5.81 -8.97
N ARG A 201 6.87 -5.28 -8.52
CA ARG A 201 7.15 -3.83 -8.62
C ARG A 201 7.28 -3.43 -10.09
N GLY A 202 6.65 -2.31 -10.47
CA GLY A 202 6.51 -1.85 -11.87
C GLY A 202 7.39 -0.67 -12.26
#